data_AF-A0A2M7Q149-F1
#
_entry.id   AF-A0A2M7Q149-F1
#
_cell.length_a   1.000
_cell.length_b   1.000
_cell.length_c   1.000
_cell.angle_alpha   90.00
_cell.angle_beta   90.00
_cell.angle_gamma   90.00
#
_symmetry.space_group_name_H-M   'P 1'
#
loop_
_entity.id
_entity.type
_entity.pdbx_description
1 polymer ?
#
loop_
_entity_poly.entity_id
_entity_poly.type
_entity_poly.pdbx_seq_one_letter_code
_entity_poly.pdbx_strand_id
1 'polypeptide(L)' 'MHRLSLITLIFIGIFTIFPISEVYAASGVGRAVYVSGEAWVERGSVKEVVERGQVVLRNDFIVTGANGRVKLVMSD' A
#
# COMPACT_ATOMS: atom_id res chain seq x y z
N MET A 1 20.58 -4.30 -40.90
CA MET A 1 19.10 -4.36 -40.79
C MET A 1 18.76 -5.35 -39.68
N HIS A 2 18.61 -4.89 -38.43
CA HIS A 2 18.24 -5.77 -37.33
C HIS A 2 16.76 -6.15 -37.45
N ARG A 3 16.48 -7.42 -37.76
CA ARG A 3 15.13 -7.99 -37.69
C ARG A 3 14.78 -8.14 -36.21
N LEU A 4 14.12 -7.12 -35.64
CA LEU A 4 13.46 -7.25 -34.35
C LEU A 4 12.43 -8.38 -34.45
N SER A 5 12.60 -9.40 -33.61
CA SER A 5 11.69 -10.53 -33.53
C SER A 5 10.34 -10.05 -33.03
N LEU A 6 9.25 -10.54 -33.65
CA LEU A 6 7.87 -10.26 -33.23
C LEU A 6 7.65 -10.54 -31.74
N ILE A 7 8.38 -11.53 -31.20
CA ILE A 7 8.35 -11.91 -29.78
C ILE A 7 8.84 -10.78 -28.89
N THR A 8 9.88 -10.05 -29.32
CA THR A 8 10.45 -8.92 -28.57
C THR A 8 9.44 -7.77 -28.50
N LEU A 9 8.68 -7.53 -29.58
CA LEU A 9 7.63 -6.51 -29.61
C LEU A 9 6.44 -6.86 -28.71
N ILE A 10 6.04 -8.13 -28.69
CA ILE A 10 4.95 -8.62 -27.82
C ILE A 10 5.34 -8.48 -26.34
N PHE A 11 6.58 -8.85 -25.98
CA PHE A 11 7.06 -8.70 -24.61
C PHE A 11 7.04 -7.24 -24.12
N ILE A 12 7.49 -6.30 -24.96
CA ILE A 12 7.46 -4.86 -24.62
C ILE A 12 6.02 -4.36 -24.48
N GLY A 13 5.12 -4.79 -25.37
CA GLY A 13 3.70 -4.40 -25.33
C GLY A 13 2.97 -4.87 -24.07
N ILE A 14 3.31 -6.05 -23.54
CA ILE A 14 2.71 -6.56 -22.29
C ILE A 14 3.12 -5.69 -21.10
N PHE A 15 4.39 -5.29 -21.00
CA PHE A 15 4.87 -4.45 -19.89
C PHE A 15 4.28 -3.03 -19.87
N THR A 16 3.84 -2.50 -21.01
CA THR A 16 3.21 -1.16 -21.06
C THR A 16 1.73 -1.15 -20.65
N ILE A 17 1.06 -2.31 -20.64
CA ILE A 17 -0.39 -2.40 -20.39
C ILE A 17 -0.71 -2.65 -18.91
N PHE A 18 0.22 -3.26 -18.17
CA PHE A 18 0.01 -3.48 -16.73
C PHE A 18 0.49 -2.26 -15.94
N PRO A 19 -0.41 -1.48 -15.32
CA PRO A 19 0.01 -0.45 -14.38
C PRO A 19 0.74 -1.14 -13.24
N ILE A 20 2.04 -0.89 -13.14
CA ILE A 20 2.83 -1.31 -11.99
C ILE A 20 2.26 -0.51 -10.82
N SER A 21 1.46 -1.15 -9.97
CA SER A 21 1.01 -0.55 -8.71
C SER A 21 2.26 -0.10 -7.96
N GLU A 22 2.34 1.19 -7.62
CA GLU A 22 3.48 1.75 -6.89
C GLU A 22 3.58 1.07 -5.53
N VAL A 23 4.44 0.06 -5.44
CA VAL A 23 4.72 -0.62 -4.17
C VAL A 23 5.65 0.30 -3.38
N TYR A 24 5.06 1.12 -2.49
CA TYR A 24 5.80 1.91 -1.54
C TYR A 24 6.51 0.98 -0.54
N ALA A 25 7.80 0.74 -0.76
CA ALA A 25 8.65 -0.02 0.15
C ALA A 25 9.00 0.84 1.39
N ALA A 26 8.05 0.99 2.30
CA ALA A 26 8.28 1.63 3.59
C ALA A 26 8.43 0.57 4.70
N SER A 27 9.30 0.86 5.68
CA SER A 27 9.54 -0.05 6.81
C SER A 27 8.31 -0.11 7.72
N GLY A 28 7.91 -1.32 8.11
CA GLY A 28 6.86 -1.54 9.10
C GLY A 28 7.32 -1.08 10.49
N VAL A 29 6.57 -0.17 11.12
CA VAL A 29 6.91 0.43 12.42
C VAL A 29 6.03 -0.08 13.56
N GLY A 30 4.94 -0.78 13.23
CA GLY A 30 4.04 -1.34 14.23
C GLY A 30 2.86 -2.08 13.61
N ARG A 31 1.90 -2.45 14.45
CA ARG A 31 0.69 -3.16 14.07
C ARG A 31 -0.52 -2.66 14.83
N ALA A 32 -1.65 -2.52 14.14
CA ALA A 32 -2.93 -2.23 14.78
C ALA A 32 -3.43 -3.45 15.56
N VAL A 33 -3.58 -3.34 16.88
CA VAL A 33 -4.06 -4.44 17.75
C VAL A 33 -5.52 -4.27 18.17
N TYR A 34 -6.05 -3.06 18.03
CA TYR A 34 -7.44 -2.72 18.27
C TYR A 34 -7.88 -1.62 17.32
N VAL A 35 -9.06 -1.77 16.76
CA VAL A 35 -9.73 -0.77 15.91
C VAL A 35 -11.19 -0.74 16.32
N SER A 36 -11.76 0.44 16.52
CA SER A 36 -13.20 0.64 16.68
C SER A 36 -13.65 1.93 16.03
N GLY A 37 -14.83 1.92 15.41
CA GLY A 37 -15.31 3.06 14.62
C GLY A 37 -14.56 3.20 13.29
N GLU A 38 -14.80 4.31 12.60
CA GLU A 38 -14.18 4.58 11.30
C GLU A 38 -12.69 4.94 11.47
N ALA A 39 -11.82 4.23 10.76
CA ALA A 39 -10.40 4.51 10.70
C ALA A 39 -9.84 4.13 9.33
N TRP A 40 -8.90 4.93 8.81
CA TRP A 40 -8.21 4.71 7.54
C TRP A 40 -6.70 4.87 7.67
N VAL A 41 -5.97 4.08 6.89
CA VAL A 41 -4.57 4.32 6.55
C VAL A 41 -4.56 5.13 5.26
N GLU A 42 -3.83 6.24 5.28
CA GLU A 42 -3.51 7.01 4.08
C GLU A 42 -2.02 6.87 3.78
N ARG A 43 -1.71 6.40 2.56
CA ARG A 43 -0.36 6.17 2.06
C ARG A 43 -0.24 6.68 0.62
N GLY A 44 0.27 7.90 0.47
CA GLY A 44 0.32 8.56 -0.84
C GLY A 44 -1.09 8.79 -1.38
N SER A 45 -1.39 8.20 -2.55
CA SER A 45 -2.72 8.25 -3.17
C SER A 45 -3.69 7.16 -2.67
N VAL A 46 -3.22 6.26 -1.80
CA VAL A 46 -4.01 5.13 -1.31
C VAL A 46 -4.68 5.50 0.01
N LYS A 47 -5.96 5.17 0.12
CA LYS A 47 -6.74 5.26 1.34
C LYS A 47 -7.47 3.94 1.58
N GLU A 48 -7.13 3.27 2.66
CA GLU A 48 -7.63 1.93 3.00
C GLU A 48 -8.20 1.93 4.42
N VAL A 49 -9.21 1.12 4.68
CA VAL A 49 -9.75 0.96 6.05
C VAL A 49 -8.69 0.30 6.93
N VAL A 50 -8.52 0.78 8.16
CA VAL A 50 -7.61 0.14 9.12
C VAL A 50 -8.26 -1.11 9.69
N GLU A 51 -7.59 -2.24 9.54
CA GLU A 51 -8.03 -3.51 10.13
C GLU A 51 -7.15 -3.93 11.31
N ARG A 52 -7.72 -4.74 12.21
CA ARG A 52 -6.94 -5.36 13.28
C ARG A 52 -5.92 -6.32 12.65
N GLY A 53 -4.67 -6.18 13.08
CA GLY A 53 -3.55 -6.94 12.55
C GLY A 53 -2.83 -6.24 11.40
N GLN A 54 -3.35 -5.13 10.88
CA GLN A 54 -2.70 -4.38 9.81
C GLN A 54 -1.35 -3.83 10.28
N VAL A 55 -0.33 -4.04 9.43
CA VAL A 55 1.00 -3.47 9.63
C VAL A 55 0.93 -1.98 9.25
N VAL A 56 1.43 -1.14 10.16
CA VAL A 56 1.56 0.30 9.92
C VAL A 56 2.99 0.55 9.46
N LEU A 57 3.12 1.26 8.34
CA LEU A 57 4.41 1.67 7.79
C LEU A 57 4.81 3.05 8.30
N ARG A 58 6.11 3.36 8.24
CA ARG A 58 6.68 4.61 8.76
C ARG A 58 6.01 5.89 8.22
N ASN A 59 5.51 5.85 6.99
CA ASN A 59 4.91 6.98 6.29
C ASN A 59 3.38 6.92 6.22
N ASP A 60 2.75 5.99 6.95
CA ASP A 60 1.30 5.93 7.02
C ASP A 60 0.75 7.06 7.88
N PHE A 61 -0.32 7.69 7.42
CA PHE A 61 -1.20 8.48 8.28
C PHE A 61 -2.36 7.61 8.75
N ILE A 62 -2.57 7.53 10.06
CA ILE A 62 -3.78 6.94 10.63
C ILE A 62 -4.80 8.07 10.81
N VAL A 63 -5.88 8.04 10.04
CA VAL A 63 -6.97 8.99 10.11
C VAL A 63 -8.16 8.34 10.78
N THR A 64 -8.71 8.96 11.82
CA THR A 64 -9.87 8.46 12.56
C THR A 64 -11.08 9.36 12.36
N GLY A 65 -12.26 8.75 12.20
CA GLY A 65 -13.53 9.48 12.25
C GLY A 65 -13.88 9.94 13.67
N ALA A 66 -15.08 10.53 13.85
CA ALA A 66 -15.50 11.17 15.10
C ALA A 66 -15.44 10.27 16.35
N ASN A 67 -15.63 8.96 16.18
CA ASN A 67 -15.50 7.95 17.25
C ASN A 67 -14.45 6.87 16.92
N GLY A 68 -13.58 7.14 15.95
CA GLY A 68 -12.53 6.23 15.52
C GLY A 68 -11.43 6.11 16.57
N ARG A 69 -11.08 4.88 16.94
CA ARG A 69 -9.99 4.60 17.87
C ARG A 69 -9.14 3.47 17.32
N VAL A 70 -7.83 3.70 17.28
CA VAL A 70 -6.85 2.70 16.86
C VAL A 70 -5.79 2.58 17.96
N LYS A 71 -5.47 1.34 18.35
CA LYS A 71 -4.32 1.05 19.22
C LYS A 71 -3.25 0.38 18.39
N LEU A 72 -2.04 0.93 18.45
CA LEU A 72 -0.86 0.38 17.79
C LEU A 72 0.07 -0.25 18.84
N VAL A 73 0.66 -1.38 18.49
CA VAL A 73 1.87 -1.90 19.14
C VAL A 73 3.02 -1.59 18.20
N MET A 74 4.02 -0.86 18.70
CA MET A 74 5.21 -0.48 17.93
C MET A 74 6.21 -1.64 17.92
N SER A 75 7.02 -1.71 16.86
CA SER A 75 8.03 -2.76 16.63
C SER A 75 9.44 -2.24 16.88
N ASP A 76 9.63 -1.36 17.86
CA ASP A 76 10.94 -0.75 18.16
C ASP A 76 11.99 -1.75 18.67
#